data_AF-A0A6L9G8P4-F1
#
_entry.id   AF-A0A6L9G8P4-F1
#
_cell.length_a   1.000
_cell.length_b   1.000
_cell.length_c   1.000
_cell.angle_alpha   90.00
_cell.angle_beta   90.00
_cell.angle_gamma   90.00
#
_symmetry.space_group_name_H-M   'P 1'
#
loop_
_entity.id
_entity.type
_entity.pdbx_description
1 polymer ?
#
loop_
_entity_poly.entity_id
_entity_poly.type
_entity_poly.pdbx_seq_one_letter_code
_entity_poly.pdbx_strand_id
1 'polypeptide(L)'
;GNIALGPNVLATFGEIHPKVLRQMDVKGPAVGFTIQIANVPFPKTKTPTRPALDASGLQAVERDFAFVVDARVEALALVNAALGADKALIESVTVFDQFT
;
A
#
# COMPACT_ATOMS: atom_id res chain seq x y z
N GLY A 1 -7.80 8.14 -1.95
CA GLY A 1 -7.10 6.89 -2.28
C GLY A 1 -8.10 5.77 -2.48
N ASN A 2 -7.78 4.82 -3.36
CA ASN A 2 -8.57 3.60 -3.54
C ASN A 2 -7.71 2.39 -3.16
N ILE A 3 -8.33 1.42 -2.48
CA ILE A 3 -7.77 0.08 -2.29
C ILE A 3 -8.45 -0.81 -3.33
N ALA A 4 -7.67 -1.49 -4.16
CA ALA A 4 -8.18 -2.30 -5.25
C ALA A 4 -7.38 -3.60 -5.44
N LEU A 5 -8.05 -4.61 -5.98
CA LEU A 5 -7.43 -5.82 -6.51
C LEU A 5 -7.57 -5.81 -8.04
N GLY A 6 -6.50 -5.37 -8.72
CA GLY A 6 -6.57 -5.08 -10.15
C GLY A 6 -7.64 -4.02 -10.44
N PRO A 7 -8.58 -4.24 -11.37
CA PRO A 7 -9.64 -3.29 -11.67
C PRO A 7 -10.77 -3.26 -10.61
N ASN A 8 -10.79 -4.20 -9.65
CA ASN A 8 -11.85 -4.31 -8.66
C ASN A 8 -11.58 -3.42 -7.43
N VAL A 9 -12.29 -2.31 -7.30
CA VAL A 9 -12.15 -1.38 -6.16
C VAL A 9 -12.86 -1.94 -4.93
N LEU A 10 -12.11 -2.12 -3.84
CA LEU A 10 -12.59 -2.67 -2.57
C LEU A 10 -12.98 -1.59 -1.57
N ALA A 11 -12.22 -0.50 -1.52
CA ALA A 11 -12.45 0.58 -0.59
C ALA A 11 -11.94 1.92 -1.14
N THR A 12 -12.50 3.01 -0.63
CA THR A 12 -12.07 4.38 -0.92
C THR A 12 -11.89 5.11 0.40
N PHE A 13 -10.85 5.92 0.51
CA PHE A 13 -10.54 6.70 1.70
C PHE A 13 -9.94 8.06 1.34
N GLY A 14 -10.00 9.01 2.26
CA GLY A 14 -9.34 10.30 2.13
C GLY A 14 -10.07 11.41 2.84
N GLU A 15 -9.59 12.63 2.64
CA GLU A 15 -10.27 13.82 3.13
C GLU A 15 -11.61 14.02 2.41
N ILE A 16 -12.63 14.36 3.20
CA ILE A 16 -13.95 14.67 2.69
C ILE A 16 -13.92 16.08 2.11
N HIS A 17 -14.49 16.25 0.92
CA HIS A 17 -14.48 17.52 0.22
C HIS A 17 -15.10 18.65 1.10
N PRO A 18 -14.44 19.82 1.26
CA PRO A 18 -14.88 20.88 2.17
C PRO A 18 -16.32 21.37 1.93
N LYS A 19 -16.80 21.32 0.68
CA LYS A 19 -18.19 21.65 0.32
C LYS A 19 -19.21 20.75 1.04
N VAL A 20 -18.93 19.44 1.14
CA VAL A 20 -19.81 18.48 1.82
C VAL A 20 -19.80 18.76 3.32
N LEU A 21 -18.61 18.97 3.89
CA LEU A 21 -18.47 19.27 5.33
C LEU A 21 -19.24 20.53 5.74
N ARG A 22 -19.18 21.60 4.93
CA ARG A 22 -19.96 22.82 5.16
C ARG A 22 -21.47 22.59 5.12
N GLN A 23 -21.95 21.75 4.20
CA GLN A 23 -23.38 21.43 4.11
C GLN A 23 -23.86 20.58 5.29
N MET A 24 -22.97 19.83 5.92
CA MET A 24 -23.25 18.99 7.10
C MET A 24 -22.95 19.70 8.42
N ASP A 25 -22.60 20.99 8.41
CA ASP A 25 -22.17 21.78 9.58
C ASP A 25 -21.00 21.14 10.38
N VAL A 26 -20.11 20.45 9.67
CA VAL A 26 -18.90 19.85 10.25
C VAL A 26 -17.77 20.87 10.25
N LYS A 27 -17.22 21.14 11.44
CA LYS A 27 -16.09 22.06 11.62
C LYS A 27 -14.76 21.37 11.37
N GLY A 28 -13.92 22.00 10.55
CA GLY A 28 -12.56 21.53 10.27
C GLY A 28 -12.50 20.40 9.23
N PRO A 29 -11.28 19.91 8.92
CA PRO A 29 -11.09 18.79 8.02
C PRO A 29 -11.62 17.49 8.64
N ALA A 30 -12.17 16.63 7.81
CA ALA A 30 -12.60 15.30 8.21
C ALA A 30 -12.10 14.27 7.20
N VAL A 31 -11.71 13.10 7.71
CA VAL A 31 -11.26 11.96 6.91
C VAL A 31 -12.35 10.89 6.94
N GLY A 32 -12.67 10.35 5.77
CA GLY A 32 -13.65 9.28 5.62
C GLY A 32 -13.06 8.08 4.91
N PHE A 33 -13.70 6.93 5.09
CA PHE A 33 -13.47 5.75 4.28
C PHE A 33 -14.77 4.98 4.07
N THR A 34 -14.82 4.21 2.98
CA THR A 34 -15.95 3.35 2.64
C THR A 34 -15.42 2.00 2.16
N ILE A 35 -16.07 0.91 2.58
CA ILE A 35 -15.73 -0.45 2.18
C ILE A 35 -16.88 -1.03 1.36
N GLN A 36 -16.58 -1.52 0.16
CA GLN A 36 -17.53 -2.21 -0.71
C GLN A 36 -17.49 -3.70 -0.40
N ILE A 37 -18.22 -4.12 0.64
CA ILE A 37 -18.18 -5.50 1.14
C ILE A 37 -18.51 -6.52 0.04
N ALA A 38 -19.44 -6.18 -0.87
CA ALA A 38 -19.82 -7.02 -2.01
C ALA A 38 -18.67 -7.27 -3.00
N ASN A 39 -17.66 -6.41 -3.05
CA ASN A 39 -16.53 -6.52 -3.97
C ASN A 39 -15.39 -7.37 -3.39
N VAL A 40 -15.43 -7.71 -2.10
CA VAL A 40 -14.38 -8.52 -1.45
C VAL A 40 -14.47 -9.95 -1.98
N PRO A 41 -13.47 -10.43 -2.74
CA PRO A 41 -13.53 -11.76 -3.32
C PRO A 41 -13.41 -12.83 -2.24
N PHE A 42 -14.20 -13.89 -2.38
CA PHE A 42 -14.01 -15.08 -1.54
C PHE A 42 -12.69 -15.77 -1.87
N PRO A 43 -12.06 -16.42 -0.88
CA PRO A 43 -10.84 -17.19 -1.11
C PRO A 43 -11.03 -18.22 -2.22
N LYS A 44 -10.14 -18.21 -3.22
CA LYS A 44 -10.19 -19.15 -4.35
C LYS A 44 -9.82 -20.59 -3.96
N THR A 45 -9.09 -20.76 -2.86
CA THR A 45 -8.61 -22.05 -2.37
C THR A 45 -8.77 -22.13 -0.86
N LYS A 46 -9.40 -23.22 -0.38
CA LYS A 46 -9.37 -23.63 1.03
C LYS A 46 -8.33 -24.73 1.17
N THR A 47 -7.06 -24.37 1.33
CA THR A 47 -6.04 -25.35 1.74
C THR A 47 -6.19 -25.59 3.25
N PRO A 48 -6.40 -26.84 3.70
CA PRO A 48 -6.63 -27.14 5.11
C PRO A 48 -5.39 -26.95 5.98
N THR A 49 -4.21 -26.84 5.38
CA THR A 49 -2.91 -26.83 6.06
C THR A 49 -2.13 -25.56 5.75
N ARG A 50 -1.49 -25.00 6.78
CA ARG A 50 -0.50 -23.92 6.66
C ARG A 50 0.68 -24.42 5.81
N PRO A 51 1.20 -23.63 4.86
CA PRO A 51 2.42 -23.99 4.13
C PRO A 51 3.59 -24.25 5.08
N ALA A 52 4.54 -25.08 4.64
CA ALA A 52 5.81 -25.24 5.35
C ALA A 52 6.52 -23.88 5.45
N LEU A 53 7.22 -23.66 6.56
CA LEU A 53 8.04 -22.46 6.74
C LEU A 53 9.22 -22.52 5.75
N ASP A 54 9.30 -21.52 4.89
CA ASP A 54 10.45 -21.31 4.01
C ASP A 54 11.24 -20.12 4.55
N ALA A 55 12.23 -20.41 5.39
CA ALA A 55 13.08 -19.40 6.02
C ALA A 55 14.46 -19.43 5.38
N SER A 56 14.99 -18.26 5.02
CA SER A 56 16.36 -18.14 4.52
C SER A 56 17.36 -18.59 5.58
N GLY A 57 18.32 -19.42 5.18
CA GLY A 57 19.47 -19.77 6.02
C GLY A 57 20.58 -18.71 6.01
N LEU A 58 20.39 -17.61 5.27
CA LEU A 58 21.37 -16.53 5.13
C LEU A 58 21.14 -15.44 6.19
N GLN A 59 22.22 -14.71 6.51
CA GLN A 59 22.13 -13.56 7.40
C GLN A 59 21.49 -12.37 6.68
N ALA A 60 20.53 -11.70 7.34
CA ALA A 60 19.92 -10.48 6.85
C ALA A 60 20.95 -9.33 6.79
N VAL A 61 20.86 -8.51 5.73
CA VAL A 61 21.68 -7.32 5.54
C VAL A 61 20.78 -6.17 5.11
N GLU A 62 20.95 -5.02 5.77
CA GLU A 62 20.18 -3.80 5.48
C GLU A 62 21.07 -2.77 4.77
N ARG A 63 20.47 -2.03 3.83
CA ARG A 63 21.11 -0.97 3.06
C ARG A 63 20.13 0.16 2.81
N ASP A 64 20.57 1.37 3.13
CA ASP A 64 19.80 2.59 2.90
C ASP A 64 20.25 3.27 1.62
N PHE A 65 19.27 3.77 0.87
CA PHE A 65 19.51 4.50 -0.37
C PHE A 65 18.68 5.78 -0.39
N ALA A 66 19.26 6.83 -0.95
CA ALA A 66 18.57 8.08 -1.20
C ALA A 66 18.47 8.31 -2.70
N PHE A 67 17.28 8.68 -3.17
CA PHE A 67 17.00 8.93 -4.59
C PHE A 67 16.47 10.34 -4.77
N VAL A 68 16.97 11.05 -5.77
CA VAL A 68 16.39 12.31 -6.23
C VAL A 68 15.51 12.01 -7.42
N VAL A 69 14.22 12.32 -7.30
CA VAL A 69 13.19 12.02 -8.30
C VAL A 69 12.26 13.22 -8.51
N ASP A 70 11.47 13.20 -9.58
CA ASP A 70 10.42 14.20 -9.80
C ASP A 70 9.35 14.12 -8.70
N ALA A 71 8.81 15.26 -8.28
CA ALA A 71 7.83 15.34 -7.18
C ALA A 71 6.52 14.59 -7.44
N ARG A 72 6.22 14.21 -8.69
CA ARG A 72 5.04 13.43 -9.07
C ARG A 72 5.27 11.92 -9.03
N VAL A 73 6.50 11.46 -8.77
CA VAL A 73 6.79 10.04 -8.64
C VAL A 73 6.19 9.52 -7.34
N GLU A 74 5.27 8.57 -7.46
CA GLU A 74 4.69 7.91 -6.29
C GLU A 74 5.74 7.06 -5.57
N ALA A 75 5.80 7.16 -4.25
CA ALA A 75 6.72 6.36 -3.43
C ALA A 75 6.60 4.84 -3.69
N LEU A 76 5.37 4.36 -3.95
CA LEU A 76 5.11 2.96 -4.26
C LEU A 76 5.79 2.51 -5.57
N ALA A 77 5.94 3.40 -6.55
CA ALA A 77 6.67 3.08 -7.78
C ALA A 77 8.15 2.80 -7.48
N LEU A 78 8.76 3.56 -6.56
CA LEU A 78 10.14 3.38 -6.13
C LEU A 78 10.32 2.06 -5.35
N VAL A 79 9.39 1.76 -4.43
CA VAL A 79 9.37 0.49 -3.69
C VAL A 79 9.26 -0.70 -4.64
N ASN A 80 8.33 -0.64 -5.61
CA ASN A 80 8.16 -1.72 -6.59
C ASN A 80 9.38 -1.90 -7.49
N ALA A 81 10.05 -0.81 -7.87
CA ALA A 81 11.29 -0.88 -8.66
C ALA A 81 12.43 -1.55 -7.88
N ALA A 82 12.61 -1.18 -6.60
CA ALA A 82 13.63 -1.76 -5.74
C ALA A 82 13.36 -3.25 -5.44
N LEU A 83 12.11 -3.61 -5.07
CA LEU A 83 11.71 -5.01 -4.90
C LEU A 83 11.88 -5.82 -6.20
N GLY A 84 11.67 -5.18 -7.34
CA GLY A 84 11.81 -5.81 -8.65
C GLY A 84 13.25 -6.08 -9.09
N ALA A 85 14.25 -5.47 -8.44
CA ALA A 85 15.65 -5.58 -8.84
C ALA A 85 16.22 -6.99 -8.62
N ASP A 86 15.88 -7.63 -7.50
CA ASP A 86 16.20 -9.04 -7.22
C ASP A 86 15.17 -9.63 -6.25
N LYS A 87 14.22 -10.39 -6.78
CA LYS A 87 13.13 -11.00 -5.98
C LYS A 87 13.57 -12.22 -5.18
N ALA A 88 14.76 -12.75 -5.43
CA ALA A 88 15.28 -13.90 -4.70
C ALA A 88 16.01 -13.46 -3.42
N LEU A 89 16.72 -12.33 -3.47
CA LEU A 89 17.51 -11.83 -2.34
C LEU A 89 16.88 -10.67 -1.58
N ILE A 90 16.06 -9.84 -2.25
CA ILE A 90 15.41 -8.69 -1.59
C ILE A 90 14.13 -9.17 -0.92
N GLU A 91 14.19 -9.29 0.40
CA GLU A 91 13.04 -9.70 1.22
C GLU A 91 12.02 -8.57 1.39
N SER A 92 12.47 -7.34 1.63
CA SER A 92 11.58 -6.20 1.85
C SER A 92 12.25 -4.88 1.47
N VAL A 93 11.41 -3.88 1.16
CA VAL A 93 11.82 -2.50 0.89
C VAL A 93 10.78 -1.58 1.53
N THR A 94 11.26 -0.55 2.24
CA THR A 94 10.42 0.45 2.91
C THR A 94 10.95 1.85 2.62
N VAL A 95 10.05 2.81 2.42
CA VAL A 95 10.40 4.24 2.39
C VAL A 95 10.25 4.79 3.80
N PHE A 96 11.30 5.39 4.34
CA PHE A 96 11.31 5.91 5.71
C PHE A 96 11.39 7.44 5.79
N ASP A 97 12.02 8.10 4.81
CA ASP A 97 12.13 9.57 4.77
C ASP A 97 11.79 10.16 3.40
N GLN A 98 11.25 11.38 3.41
CA GLN A 98 11.05 12.22 2.24
C GLN A 98 11.54 13.65 2.55
N PHE A 99 12.44 14.16 1.71
CA PHE A 99 12.94 15.53 1.77
C PHE A 99 12.51 16.30 0.50
N THR A 100 12.20 17.59 0.65
CA THR A 100 11.75 18.47 -0.44
C THR A 100 12.39 19.84 -0.32
#